data_AF-A0A7X7RNV9-F1
#
_entry.id   AF-A0A7X7RNV9-F1
#
_cell.length_a   1.000
_cell.length_b   1.000
_cell.length_c   1.000
_cell.angle_alpha   90.00
_cell.angle_beta   90.00
_cell.angle_gamma   90.00
#
_symmetry.space_group_name_H-M   'P 1'
#
loop_
_entity.id
_entity.type
_entity.pdbx_description
1 polymer ?
#
loop_
_entity_poly.entity_id
_entity_poly.type
_entity_poly.pdbx_seq_one_letter_code
_entity_poly.pdbx_strand_id
1 'polypeptide(L)'
;MDCFHCPHAASIARGDYADCSWQDTPCFGCECGSGADLQPYREAVRVDERLVADGRPGPADEAAALEPASGGYPLSVLASALDALLRLSPEDFEILRMRRDRRTWEEISLTLCLGVAACQMRLKRLIGREPVLAELVPTLKGKMLRRERRGG
;
A
#
# COMPACT_ATOMS: atom_id res chain seq x y z
N MET A 1 10.45 -31.67 6.69
CA MET A 1 9.91 -30.95 7.86
C MET A 1 9.15 -29.76 7.31
N ASP A 2 7.99 -29.42 7.88
CA ASP A 2 7.22 -28.26 7.41
C ASP A 2 7.55 -27.04 8.28
N CYS A 3 7.57 -25.84 7.71
CA CYS A 3 7.84 -24.60 8.47
C CYS A 3 6.91 -24.42 9.69
N PHE A 4 5.71 -25.01 9.65
CA PHE A 4 4.75 -25.03 10.77
C PHE A 4 5.22 -25.82 12.00
N HIS A 5 6.18 -26.72 11.86
CA HIS A 5 6.77 -27.49 12.96
C HIS A 5 8.23 -27.08 13.25
N CYS A 6 8.64 -25.88 12.82
CA CYS A 6 9.99 -25.39 13.04
C CYS A 6 10.24 -25.15 14.55
N PRO A 7 11.30 -25.73 15.15
CA PRO A 7 11.62 -25.51 16.56
C PRO A 7 12.00 -24.06 16.87
N HIS A 8 12.37 -23.27 15.85
CA HIS A 8 12.72 -21.86 15.99
C HIS A 8 11.53 -20.90 15.77
N ALA A 9 10.33 -21.41 15.45
CA ALA A 9 9.17 -20.58 15.10
C ALA A 9 8.79 -19.58 16.22
N ALA A 10 8.82 -20.02 17.48
CA ALA A 10 8.51 -19.15 18.62
C ALA A 10 9.55 -18.03 18.80
N SER A 11 10.84 -18.32 18.59
CA SER A 11 11.91 -17.32 18.66
C SER A 11 11.84 -16.32 17.51
N ILE A 12 11.53 -16.78 16.31
CA ILE A 12 11.32 -15.90 15.14
C ILE A 12 10.13 -14.98 15.38
N ALA A 13 9.00 -15.51 15.87
CA ALA A 13 7.80 -14.72 16.15
C ALA A 13 8.00 -13.66 17.25
N ARG A 14 8.91 -13.90 18.20
CA ARG A 14 9.31 -12.92 19.21
C ARG A 14 10.29 -11.85 18.69
N GLY A 15 10.82 -12.02 17.48
CA GLY A 15 11.79 -11.11 16.90
C GLY A 15 13.21 -11.30 17.43
N ASP A 16 13.54 -12.47 18.00
CA ASP A 16 14.87 -12.77 18.59
C ASP A 16 16.02 -12.60 17.56
N TYR A 17 15.70 -12.53 16.26
CA TYR A 17 16.62 -12.40 15.13
C TYR A 17 16.43 -11.11 14.31
N ALA A 18 15.72 -10.11 14.85
CA ALA A 18 15.40 -8.89 14.09
C ALA A 18 16.63 -8.03 13.73
N ASP A 19 17.68 -8.09 14.55
CA ASP A 19 18.89 -7.25 14.42
C ASP A 19 20.13 -8.03 13.91
N CYS A 20 19.99 -9.30 13.54
CA CYS A 20 21.11 -10.09 13.00
C CYS A 20 21.02 -10.20 11.46
N SER A 21 22.16 -10.44 10.82
CA SER A 21 22.20 -10.70 9.39
C SER A 21 21.40 -11.96 9.04
N TRP A 22 20.84 -12.02 7.83
CA TRP A 22 20.02 -13.17 7.41
C TRP A 22 20.77 -14.50 7.54
N GLN A 23 22.07 -14.49 7.25
CA GLN A 23 22.98 -15.64 7.33
C GLN A 23 23.08 -16.24 8.75
N ASP A 24 22.83 -15.41 9.77
CA ASP A 24 22.84 -15.80 11.18
C ASP A 24 21.48 -16.30 11.67
N THR A 25 20.45 -16.28 10.82
CA THR A 25 19.12 -16.79 11.16
C THR A 25 19.05 -18.30 10.96
N PRO A 26 18.29 -19.02 11.80
CA PRO A 26 18.10 -20.47 11.66
C PRO A 26 17.41 -20.86 10.33
N CYS A 27 16.76 -19.90 9.66
CA CYS A 27 16.12 -20.12 8.37
C CYS A 27 17.11 -20.14 7.19
N PHE A 28 18.32 -19.58 7.34
CA PHE A 28 19.31 -19.50 6.26
C PHE A 28 19.71 -20.87 5.70
N GLY A 29 19.90 -21.86 6.59
CA GLY A 29 20.24 -23.24 6.22
C GLY A 29 19.04 -24.19 6.18
N CYS A 30 17.81 -23.69 6.22
CA CYS A 30 16.63 -24.54 6.37
C CYS A 30 16.20 -25.16 5.02
N GLU A 31 16.34 -26.49 4.90
CA GLU A 31 15.91 -27.27 3.74
C GLU A 31 14.38 -27.30 3.54
N CYS A 32 13.60 -26.81 4.51
CA CYS A 32 12.14 -26.68 4.36
C CYS A 32 11.76 -25.52 3.43
N GLY A 33 12.69 -24.60 3.14
CA GLY A 33 12.52 -23.48 2.22
C GLY A 33 13.02 -23.77 0.80
N SER A 34 13.63 -24.92 0.52
CA SER A 34 14.16 -25.28 -0.80
C SER A 34 13.09 -25.87 -1.72
N GLY A 35 11.94 -25.19 -1.81
CA GLY A 35 11.03 -25.34 -2.94
C GLY A 35 11.66 -24.75 -4.20
N ALA A 36 11.24 -25.22 -5.38
CA ALA A 36 11.88 -24.96 -6.69
C ALA A 36 11.99 -23.49 -7.13
N ASP A 37 11.49 -22.53 -6.34
CA ASP A 37 11.65 -21.10 -6.57
C ASP A 37 12.45 -20.47 -5.43
N LEU A 38 13.77 -20.69 -5.44
CA LEU A 38 14.71 -19.81 -4.75
C LEU A 38 14.64 -18.43 -5.43
N GLN A 39 13.73 -17.57 -5.01
CA GLN A 39 13.93 -16.13 -5.17
C GLN A 39 14.93 -15.73 -4.08
N PRO A 40 16.21 -15.47 -4.40
CA PRO A 40 17.15 -15.04 -3.39
C PRO A 40 16.66 -13.72 -2.83
N TYR A 41 16.52 -13.65 -1.50
CA TYR A 41 16.45 -12.38 -0.81
C TYR A 41 17.69 -11.56 -1.20
N ARG A 42 17.49 -10.51 -2.00
CA ARG A 42 18.55 -9.57 -2.39
C ARG A 42 18.82 -8.66 -1.19
N GLU A 43 19.64 -9.16 -0.26
CA GLU A 43 20.44 -8.31 0.62
C GLU A 43 21.17 -7.31 -0.29
N ALA A 44 21.05 -6.02 0.01
CA ALA A 44 21.46 -4.88 -0.82
C ALA A 44 22.59 -5.25 -1.80
N VAL A 45 22.24 -5.37 -3.08
CA VAL A 45 23.14 -5.81 -4.15
C VAL A 45 24.35 -4.90 -4.14
N ARG A 46 25.47 -5.39 -3.59
CA ARG A 46 26.78 -4.85 -3.94
C ARG A 46 26.91 -5.11 -5.44
N VAL A 47 26.95 -4.03 -6.21
CA VAL A 47 27.12 -4.06 -7.66
C VAL A 47 28.38 -4.87 -7.93
N ASP A 48 28.24 -6.02 -8.57
CA ASP A 48 29.39 -6.77 -9.07
C ASP A 48 29.93 -6.01 -10.29
N GLU A 49 30.98 -5.21 -10.07
CA GLU A 49 31.60 -4.35 -11.08
C GLU A 49 32.06 -5.13 -12.31
N ARG A 50 32.22 -6.46 -12.20
CA ARG A 50 32.57 -7.34 -13.33
C ARG A 50 31.43 -7.49 -14.34
N LEU A 51 30.17 -7.47 -13.90
CA LEU A 51 29.00 -7.58 -14.79
C LEU A 51 28.80 -6.30 -15.63
N VAL A 52 29.23 -5.14 -15.10
CA VAL A 52 29.21 -3.85 -15.82
C VAL A 52 30.29 -3.80 -16.91
N ALA A 53 31.43 -4.47 -16.69
CA ALA A 53 32.54 -4.53 -17.65
C ALA A 53 32.22 -5.36 -18.91
N ASP A 54 31.33 -6.35 -18.80
CA ASP A 54 30.93 -7.22 -19.92
C ASP A 54 29.81 -6.63 -20.81
N GLY A 55 29.43 -5.37 -20.59
CA GLY A 55 28.42 -4.69 -21.41
C GLY A 55 27.00 -5.23 -21.24
N ARG A 56 26.72 -6.02 -20.19
CA ARG A 56 25.35 -6.34 -19.80
C ARG A 56 24.73 -5.15 -19.08
N PRO A 57 23.46 -4.80 -19.38
CA PRO A 57 22.79 -3.70 -18.71
C PRO A 57 22.77 -3.96 -17.21
N GLY A 58 23.30 -3.01 -16.45
CA GLY A 58 23.25 -3.05 -15.00
C GLY A 58 21.87 -2.69 -14.47
N PRO A 59 21.63 -2.79 -13.15
CA PRO A 59 20.35 -2.41 -12.54
C PRO A 59 19.97 -0.94 -12.79
N ALA A 60 20.97 -0.07 -12.96
CA ALA A 60 20.76 1.34 -13.32
C ALA A 60 20.30 1.51 -14.78
N ASP A 61 20.76 0.65 -15.68
CA ASP A 61 20.33 0.64 -17.09
C ASP A 61 18.92 0.05 -17.23
N GLU A 62 18.58 -0.96 -16.43
CA GLU A 62 17.20 -1.47 -16.31
C GLU A 62 16.24 -0.42 -15.72
N ALA A 63 16.69 0.33 -14.71
CA ALA A 63 15.92 1.44 -14.12
C ALA A 63 15.78 2.63 -15.08
N ALA A 64 16.75 2.87 -15.96
CA ALA A 64 16.68 3.88 -17.02
C ALA A 64 15.84 3.42 -18.22
N ALA A 65 15.75 2.11 -18.47
CA ALA A 65 14.90 1.50 -19.51
C ALA A 65 13.42 1.42 -19.10
N LEU A 66 13.12 1.57 -17.80
CA LEU A 66 11.78 1.90 -17.34
C LEU A 66 11.50 3.36 -17.74
N GLU A 67 10.85 3.52 -18.90
CA GLU A 67 10.22 4.78 -19.30
C GLU A 67 9.58 5.41 -18.06
N PRO A 68 9.91 6.66 -17.68
CA PRO A 68 9.30 7.30 -16.53
C PRO A 68 7.81 7.26 -16.78
N ALA A 69 7.09 6.46 -16.00
CA ALA A 69 5.66 6.29 -16.17
C ALA A 69 5.03 7.68 -16.19
N SER A 70 4.59 8.10 -17.37
CA SER A 70 3.90 9.37 -17.56
C SER A 70 2.70 9.39 -16.61
N GLY A 71 2.83 10.09 -15.49
CA GLY A 71 1.82 10.14 -14.43
C GLY A 71 2.23 9.61 -13.05
N GLY A 72 3.51 9.34 -12.79
CA GLY A 72 3.98 9.07 -11.42
C GLY A 72 3.83 10.31 -10.53
N TYR A 73 2.97 10.24 -9.51
CA TYR A 73 2.93 11.27 -8.47
C TYR A 73 4.18 11.16 -7.56
N PRO A 74 4.70 12.27 -7.02
CA PRO A 74 5.79 12.21 -6.05
C PRO A 74 5.45 11.32 -4.86
N LEU A 75 6.43 10.60 -4.30
CA LEU A 75 6.25 9.77 -3.10
C LEU A 75 5.66 10.56 -1.91
N SER A 76 5.93 11.86 -1.83
CA SER A 76 5.34 12.75 -0.83
C SER A 76 3.81 12.83 -0.93
N VAL A 77 3.25 12.73 -2.13
CA VAL A 77 1.80 12.71 -2.37
C VAL A 77 1.19 11.41 -1.85
N LEU A 78 1.87 10.28 -2.10
CA LEU A 78 1.44 8.99 -1.55
C LEU A 78 1.50 8.99 -0.01
N ALA A 79 2.60 9.49 0.57
CA ALA A 79 2.75 9.58 2.02
C ALA A 79 1.65 10.46 2.65
N SER A 80 1.32 11.60 2.01
CA SER A 80 0.24 12.48 2.47
C SER A 80 -1.14 11.81 2.38
N ALA A 81 -1.41 11.05 1.31
CA ALA A 81 -2.66 10.30 1.18
C ALA A 81 -2.79 9.17 2.21
N LEU A 82 -1.70 8.46 2.49
CA LEU A 82 -1.66 7.43 3.53
C LEU A 82 -1.86 8.02 4.93
N ASP A 83 -1.19 9.12 5.25
CA ASP A 83 -1.36 9.82 6.52
C ASP A 83 -2.81 10.29 6.71
N ALA A 84 -3.44 10.83 5.66
CA ALA A 84 -4.85 11.21 5.69
C ALA A 84 -5.79 10.02 5.96
N LEU A 85 -5.51 8.85 5.37
CA LEU A 85 -6.28 7.61 5.59
C LEU A 85 -6.11 7.06 7.01
N LEU A 86 -4.89 7.09 7.55
CA LEU A 86 -4.58 6.58 8.89
C LEU A 86 -5.17 7.46 10.01
N ARG A 87 -5.46 8.73 9.74
CA ARG A 87 -6.10 9.67 10.68
C ARG A 87 -7.62 9.61 10.68
N LEU A 88 -8.25 8.79 9.83
CA LEU A 88 -9.70 8.69 9.78
C LEU A 88 -10.23 8.02 11.03
N SER A 89 -11.39 8.50 11.50
CA SER A 89 -12.16 7.74 12.46
C SER A 89 -12.62 6.42 11.81
N PRO A 90 -12.79 5.33 12.58
CA PRO A 90 -13.24 4.05 12.03
C PRO A 90 -14.54 4.18 11.23
N GLU A 91 -15.46 5.04 11.67
CA GLU A 91 -16.72 5.28 10.99
C GLU A 91 -16.54 6.06 9.68
N ASP A 92 -15.67 7.09 9.65
CA ASP A 92 -15.39 7.83 8.42
C ASP A 92 -14.66 6.97 7.39
N PHE A 93 -13.73 6.12 7.85
CA PHE A 93 -13.05 5.14 7.01
C PHE A 93 -14.05 4.15 6.43
N GLU A 94 -14.96 3.62 7.24
CA GLU A 94 -15.95 2.64 6.78
C GLU A 94 -16.95 3.26 5.80
N ILE A 95 -17.40 4.50 6.03
CA ILE A 95 -18.21 5.26 5.05
C ILE A 95 -17.46 5.40 3.73
N LEU A 96 -16.18 5.81 3.77
CA LEU A 96 -15.35 5.98 2.58
C LEU A 96 -15.15 4.66 1.83
N ARG A 97 -14.82 3.58 2.54
CA ARG A 97 -14.63 2.23 2.01
C ARG A 97 -15.89 1.72 1.33
N MET A 98 -17.03 1.77 2.01
CA MET A 98 -18.31 1.31 1.45
C MET A 98 -18.74 2.15 0.24
N ARG A 99 -18.46 3.47 0.24
CA ARG A 99 -18.73 4.34 -0.93
C ARG A 99 -17.80 4.09 -2.11
N ARG A 100 -16.52 3.79 -1.87
CA ARG A 100 -15.59 3.30 -2.89
C ARG A 100 -16.13 2.02 -3.53
N ASP A 101 -16.65 1.12 -2.69
CA ASP A 101 -17.26 -0.16 -3.10
C ASP A 101 -18.70 -0.01 -3.65
N ARG A 102 -19.14 1.24 -3.92
CA ARG A 102 -20.42 1.61 -4.54
C ARG A 102 -21.69 1.21 -3.75
N ARG A 103 -21.58 0.95 -2.45
CA ARG A 103 -22.74 0.71 -1.58
C ARG A 103 -23.67 1.90 -1.51
N THR A 104 -24.97 1.65 -1.39
CA THR A 104 -25.98 2.71 -1.28
C THR A 104 -25.92 3.37 0.09
N TRP A 105 -26.53 4.55 0.22
CA TRP A 105 -26.53 5.26 1.50
C TRP A 105 -27.38 4.55 2.55
N GLU A 106 -28.44 3.87 2.11
CA GLU A 106 -29.30 3.04 2.94
C GLU A 106 -28.50 1.87 3.53
N GLU A 107 -27.73 1.15 2.71
CA GLU A 107 -26.86 0.06 3.18
C GLU A 107 -25.84 0.54 4.22
N ILE A 108 -25.20 1.69 3.97
CA ILE A 108 -24.21 2.28 4.89
C ILE A 108 -24.87 2.70 6.20
N SER A 109 -26.06 3.33 6.11
CA SER A 109 -26.82 3.79 7.27
C SER A 109 -27.19 2.64 8.20
N LEU A 110 -27.62 1.51 7.62
CA LEU A 110 -27.95 0.30 8.37
C LEU A 110 -26.70 -0.32 9.01
N THR A 111 -25.61 -0.42 8.24
CA THR A 111 -24.35 -1.03 8.70
C THR A 111 -23.73 -0.27 9.87
N LEU A 112 -23.76 1.06 9.81
CA LEU A 112 -23.16 1.92 10.82
C LEU A 112 -24.13 2.37 11.91
N CYS A 113 -25.40 1.99 11.80
CA CYS A 113 -26.48 2.48 12.67
C CYS A 113 -26.54 4.01 12.76
N LEU A 114 -26.28 4.69 11.63
CA LEU A 114 -26.31 6.15 11.50
C LEU A 114 -27.39 6.57 10.52
N GLY A 115 -27.97 7.76 10.69
CA GLY A 115 -28.90 8.30 9.69
C GLY A 115 -28.22 8.57 8.34
N VAL A 116 -28.91 8.34 7.23
CA VAL A 116 -28.41 8.58 5.85
C VAL A 116 -27.78 9.97 5.69
N ALA A 117 -28.45 11.01 6.20
CA ALA A 117 -27.95 12.38 6.14
C ALA A 117 -26.63 12.57 6.90
N ALA A 118 -26.47 11.88 8.04
CA ALA A 118 -25.23 11.93 8.82
C ALA A 118 -24.08 11.29 8.03
N CYS A 119 -24.28 10.13 7.41
CA CYS A 119 -23.26 9.48 6.56
C CYS A 119 -22.83 10.39 5.40
N GLN A 120 -23.79 11.01 4.70
CA GLN A 120 -23.51 11.93 3.60
C GLN A 120 -22.74 13.17 4.05
N MET A 121 -23.16 13.78 5.17
CA MET A 121 -22.50 14.96 5.73
C MET A 121 -21.07 14.66 6.16
N ARG A 122 -20.83 13.51 6.78
CA ARG A 122 -19.49 13.09 7.19
C ARG A 122 -18.58 12.91 5.99
N LEU A 123 -19.01 12.18 4.97
CA LEU A 123 -18.18 12.03 3.76
C LEU A 123 -17.93 13.38 3.06
N LYS A 124 -18.93 14.27 3.02
CA LYS A 124 -18.77 15.61 2.45
C LYS A 124 -17.75 16.44 3.23
N ARG A 125 -17.80 16.43 4.57
CA ARG A 125 -16.83 17.12 5.42
C ARG A 125 -15.44 16.52 5.29
N LEU A 126 -15.36 15.19 5.23
CA LEU A 126 -14.12 14.45 5.04
C LEU A 126 -13.42 14.89 3.75
N ILE A 127 -14.14 14.86 2.62
CA ILE A 127 -13.58 15.29 1.33
C ILE A 127 -13.27 16.80 1.31
N GLY A 128 -14.05 17.62 2.02
CA GLY A 128 -13.76 19.04 2.16
C GLY A 128 -12.44 19.31 2.91
N ARG A 129 -12.08 18.46 3.87
CA ARG A 129 -10.81 18.52 4.60
C ARG A 129 -9.66 17.90 3.81
N GLU A 130 -9.92 16.76 3.17
CA GLU A 130 -8.94 15.95 2.44
C GLU A 130 -9.40 15.71 0.98
N PRO A 131 -9.19 16.68 0.08
CA PRO A 131 -9.69 16.61 -1.30
C PRO A 131 -9.16 15.40 -2.08
N VAL A 132 -7.96 14.92 -1.76
CA VAL A 132 -7.34 13.75 -2.39
C VAL A 132 -8.21 12.49 -2.26
N LEU A 133 -9.01 12.37 -1.19
CA LEU A 133 -9.89 11.23 -0.98
C LEU A 133 -11.09 11.21 -1.93
N ALA A 134 -11.41 12.32 -2.60
CA ALA A 134 -12.47 12.37 -3.62
C ALA A 134 -12.18 11.42 -4.79
N GLU A 135 -10.90 11.16 -5.08
CA GLU A 135 -10.46 10.22 -6.13
C GLU A 135 -10.95 8.79 -5.86
N LEU A 136 -11.13 8.41 -4.60
CA LEU A 136 -11.62 7.10 -4.19
C LEU A 136 -13.13 6.95 -4.40
N VAL A 137 -13.86 8.04 -4.64
CA VAL A 137 -15.31 8.03 -4.81
C VAL A 137 -15.69 8.69 -6.14
N PRO A 138 -15.72 7.93 -7.26
CA PRO A 138 -15.91 8.47 -8.60
C PRO A 138 -17.17 9.35 -8.77
N THR A 139 -18.25 9.00 -8.06
CA THR A 139 -19.52 9.75 -8.09
C THR A 139 -19.41 11.16 -7.49
N LEU A 140 -18.48 11.38 -6.56
CA LEU A 140 -18.28 12.68 -5.92
C LEU A 140 -17.30 13.56 -6.70
N LYS A 141 -16.22 12.97 -7.22
CA LYS A 141 -15.31 13.66 -8.16
C LYS A 141 -16.06 14.31 -9.32
N GLY A 142 -16.98 13.57 -9.95
CA GLY A 142 -17.79 14.10 -11.06
C GLY A 142 -18.71 15.27 -10.65
N LYS A 143 -19.22 15.29 -9.41
CA LYS A 143 -20.03 16.42 -8.90
C LYS A 143 -19.18 17.63 -8.57
N MET A 144 -17.97 17.45 -8.03
CA MET A 144 -17.04 18.54 -7.72
C MET A 144 -16.55 19.24 -9.00
N LEU A 145 -16.08 18.48 -9.99
CA LEU A 145 -15.64 19.02 -11.28
C LEU A 145 -16.75 19.82 -12.00
N ARG A 146 -18.00 19.38 -11.91
CA ARG A 146 -19.15 20.12 -12.46
C ARG A 146 -19.45 21.42 -11.73
N ARG A 147 -19.13 21.49 -10.43
CA ARG A 147 -19.35 22.68 -9.60
C ARG A 147 -18.25 23.72 -9.85
N GLU A 148 -17.00 23.28 -9.96
CA GLU A 148 -15.88 24.15 -10.37
C GLU A 148 -16.11 24.77 -11.74
N ARG A 149 -16.57 23.98 -12.73
CA ARG A 149 -16.92 24.48 -14.07
C ARG A 149 -18.10 25.46 -14.11
N ARG A 150 -18.91 25.57 -13.05
CA ARG A 150 -20.05 26.50 -12.96
C ARG A 150 -19.75 27.74 -12.12
N GLY A 151 -18.63 27.75 -11.41
CA GLY A 151 -18.21 28.85 -10.53
C GLY A 151 -16.96 29.59 -11.03
N GLY A 152 -16.56 29.36 -12.28
CA GLY A 152 -15.51 30.10 -12.98
C GLY A 152 -16.09 31.03 -14.03
#